data_AF-X1QJL7-F1
#
_entry.id   AF-X1QJL7-F1
#
_cell.length_a   1.000
_cell.length_b   1.000
_cell.length_c   1.000
_cell.angle_alpha   90.00
_cell.angle_beta   90.00
_cell.angle_gamma   90.00
#
_symmetry.space_group_name_H-M   'P 1'
#
loop_
_entity.id
_entity.type
_entity.pdbx_description
1 polymer ?
#
loop_
_entity_poly.entity_id
_entity_poly.type
_entity_poly.pdbx_seq_one_letter_code
_entity_poly.pdbx_strand_id
1 'polypeptide(L)'
;MQTVTEALRQRGVTEPAKHIIMIRGWATATIVVSPQPFSDLQIANARKFARERSFDLVHLPGIEAAEVNRFHILEEPIYYESARRILSVEFEAFYRNYTYNIRPATDDKPYFFDFFKWEALPHMIRTMPRQWLPFSEWGYLVLGATLLQAICASSLFILLPLFIAKPVKAVGSGKLAALSYFLLLGLAYMFLEMGFIQKLTLLIGHPVFGVAVTLV
;
A
#
# COMPACT_ATOMS: atom_id res chain seq x y z
N MET A 1 -11.92 2.70 -5.28
CA MET A 1 -13.12 2.06 -5.89
C MET A 1 -13.14 0.55 -5.71
N GLN A 2 -11.98 -0.11 -5.80
CA GLN A 2 -11.90 -1.56 -5.70
C GLN A 2 -12.33 -2.15 -4.35
N THR A 3 -11.85 -1.62 -3.23
CA THR A 3 -12.27 -2.08 -1.89
C THR A 3 -13.78 -2.01 -1.71
N VAL A 4 -14.41 -0.93 -2.19
CA VAL A 4 -15.87 -0.77 -2.18
C VAL A 4 -16.55 -1.86 -3.02
N THR A 5 -16.01 -2.15 -4.21
CA THR A 5 -16.56 -3.16 -5.11
C THR A 5 -16.51 -4.55 -4.47
N GLU A 6 -15.40 -4.88 -3.83
CA GLU A 6 -15.23 -6.15 -3.12
C GLU A 6 -16.15 -6.23 -1.90
N ALA A 7 -16.28 -5.16 -1.12
CA ALA A 7 -17.21 -5.12 0.01
C ALA A 7 -18.67 -5.34 -0.41
N LEU A 8 -19.10 -4.82 -1.56
CA LEU A 8 -20.43 -5.07 -2.11
C LEU A 8 -20.62 -6.53 -2.53
N ARG A 9 -19.60 -7.12 -3.19
CA ARG A 9 -19.62 -8.54 -3.59
C ARG A 9 -19.72 -9.47 -2.38
N GLN A 10 -18.95 -9.20 -1.33
CA GLN A 10 -19.00 -9.97 -0.08
C GLN A 10 -20.36 -9.85 0.63
N ARG A 11 -21.08 -8.74 0.43
CA ARG A 11 -22.46 -8.56 0.90
C ARG A 11 -23.52 -9.19 -0.02
N GLY A 12 -23.13 -9.92 -1.06
CA GLY A 12 -24.04 -10.63 -1.97
C GLY A 12 -24.59 -9.77 -3.11
N VAL A 13 -24.05 -8.57 -3.37
CA VAL A 13 -24.46 -7.73 -4.50
C VAL A 13 -23.87 -8.28 -5.79
N THR A 14 -24.73 -8.69 -6.73
CA THR A 14 -24.34 -9.26 -8.02
C THR A 14 -23.87 -8.22 -9.04
N GLU A 15 -24.40 -6.99 -8.97
CA GLU A 15 -24.08 -5.90 -9.89
C GLU A 15 -23.53 -4.65 -9.18
N PRO A 16 -22.29 -4.68 -8.64
CA PRO A 16 -21.71 -3.54 -7.91
C PRO A 16 -21.72 -2.22 -8.69
N ALA A 17 -21.67 -2.28 -10.02
CA ALA A 17 -21.71 -1.11 -10.90
C ALA A 17 -22.97 -0.25 -10.69
N LYS A 18 -24.12 -0.84 -10.32
CA LYS A 18 -25.38 -0.13 -10.06
C LYS A 18 -25.43 0.57 -8.69
N HIS A 19 -24.48 0.25 -7.82
CA HIS A 19 -24.44 0.69 -6.42
C HIS A 19 -23.36 1.73 -6.14
N ILE A 20 -22.59 2.11 -7.17
CA ILE A 20 -21.45 3.02 -7.04
C ILE A 20 -21.65 4.20 -8.00
N ILE A 21 -21.36 5.41 -7.49
CA ILE A 21 -21.15 6.62 -8.29
C ILE A 21 -19.76 7.14 -7.93
N MET A 22 -18.97 7.50 -8.94
CA MET A 22 -17.65 8.09 -8.76
C MET A 22 -17.51 9.32 -9.64
N ILE A 23 -17.08 10.41 -9.03
CA ILE A 23 -16.77 11.68 -9.70
C ILE A 23 -15.38 12.14 -9.28
N ARG A 24 -14.77 13.02 -10.07
CA ARG A 24 -13.51 13.66 -9.72
C ARG A 24 -13.55 15.17 -9.99
N GLY A 25 -12.93 15.92 -9.10
CA GLY A 25 -12.51 17.29 -9.36
C GLY A 25 -11.01 17.34 -9.67
N TRP A 26 -10.45 18.54 -9.62
CA TRP A 26 -9.02 18.76 -9.87
C TRP A 26 -8.12 18.08 -8.83
N ALA A 27 -8.49 18.13 -7.55
CA ALA A 27 -7.66 17.65 -6.44
C ALA A 27 -8.21 16.42 -5.71
N THR A 28 -9.47 16.05 -5.96
CA THR A 28 -10.17 15.03 -5.19
C THR A 28 -10.98 14.10 -6.09
N ALA A 29 -11.11 12.84 -5.66
CA ALA A 29 -12.08 11.90 -6.20
C ALA A 29 -13.08 11.54 -5.10
N THR A 30 -14.36 11.50 -5.45
CA THR A 30 -15.45 11.17 -4.53
C THR A 30 -16.14 9.92 -5.01
N ILE A 31 -16.27 8.94 -4.13
CA ILE A 31 -16.99 7.69 -4.37
C ILE A 31 -18.17 7.66 -3.41
N VAL A 32 -19.37 7.50 -3.97
CA VAL A 32 -20.61 7.31 -3.23
C VAL A 32 -21.10 5.90 -3.46
N VAL A 33 -21.54 5.25 -2.38
CA VAL A 33 -21.93 3.84 -2.37
C VAL A 33 -23.26 3.71 -1.67
N SER A 34 -24.16 2.93 -2.26
CA SER A 34 -25.48 2.67 -1.70
C SER A 34 -25.75 1.16 -1.56
N PRO A 35 -26.37 0.70 -0.46
CA PRO A 35 -26.83 -0.69 -0.35
C PRO A 35 -27.86 -1.06 -1.42
N GLN A 36 -28.69 -0.10 -1.86
CA GLN A 36 -29.65 -0.26 -2.96
C GLN A 36 -29.07 0.30 -4.28
N PRO A 37 -29.46 -0.26 -5.44
CA PRO A 37 -29.15 0.34 -6.73
C PRO A 37 -29.60 1.81 -6.80
N PHE A 38 -28.79 2.68 -7.40
CA PHE A 38 -29.18 4.07 -7.59
C PHE A 38 -30.34 4.18 -8.59
N SER A 39 -31.31 5.04 -8.26
CA SER A 39 -32.42 5.34 -9.16
C SER A 39 -32.02 6.33 -10.26
N ASP A 40 -32.78 6.36 -11.35
CA ASP A 40 -32.55 7.29 -12.47
C ASP A 40 -32.57 8.76 -12.02
N LEU A 41 -33.40 9.09 -11.03
CA LEU A 41 -33.44 10.43 -10.44
C LEU A 41 -32.15 10.77 -9.69
N GLN A 42 -31.62 9.83 -8.91
CA GLN A 42 -30.35 10.03 -8.20
C GLN A 42 -29.19 10.16 -9.17
N ILE A 43 -29.19 9.33 -10.23
CA ILE A 43 -28.23 9.37 -11.33
C ILE A 43 -28.28 10.74 -12.04
N ALA A 44 -29.47 11.22 -12.40
CA ALA A 44 -29.65 12.51 -13.04
C ALA A 44 -29.17 13.66 -12.15
N ASN A 45 -29.45 13.59 -10.85
CA ASN A 45 -28.98 14.57 -9.87
C ASN A 45 -27.45 14.56 -9.74
N ALA A 46 -26.81 13.39 -9.71
CA ALA A 46 -25.35 13.29 -9.69
C ALA A 46 -24.73 13.89 -10.97
N ARG A 47 -25.33 13.61 -12.13
CA ARG A 47 -24.92 14.18 -13.42
C ARG A 47 -25.05 15.71 -13.43
N LYS A 48 -26.15 16.24 -12.91
CA LYS A 48 -26.38 17.70 -12.77
C LYS A 48 -25.35 18.32 -11.81
N PHE A 49 -25.14 17.71 -10.65
CA PHE A 49 -24.19 18.16 -9.64
C PHE A 49 -22.77 18.26 -10.21
N ALA A 50 -22.34 17.24 -10.95
CA ALA A 50 -21.02 17.22 -11.59
C ALA A 50 -20.87 18.35 -12.61
N ARG A 51 -21.87 18.54 -13.49
CA ARG A 51 -21.86 19.63 -14.48
C ARG A 51 -21.81 21.02 -13.86
N GLU A 52 -22.63 21.29 -12.84
CA GLU A 52 -22.68 22.60 -12.18
C GLU A 52 -21.36 23.00 -11.51
N ARG A 53 -20.55 22.00 -11.12
CA ARG A 53 -19.29 22.19 -10.39
C ARG A 53 -18.06 21.89 -11.24
N SER A 54 -18.25 21.67 -12.54
CA SER A 54 -17.17 21.29 -13.46
C SER A 54 -16.40 20.05 -12.99
N PHE A 55 -17.07 19.09 -12.38
CA PHE A 55 -16.51 17.79 -12.03
C PHE A 55 -16.67 16.81 -13.18
N ASP A 56 -15.67 15.96 -13.37
CA ASP A 56 -15.71 14.89 -14.34
C ASP A 56 -16.35 13.63 -13.74
N LEU A 57 -17.20 12.99 -14.52
CA LEU A 57 -17.75 11.69 -14.19
C LEU A 57 -16.66 10.63 -14.42
N VAL A 58 -16.54 9.71 -13.47
CA VAL A 58 -15.62 8.56 -13.56
C VAL A 58 -16.42 7.26 -13.71
N HIS A 59 -17.46 7.09 -12.89
CA HIS A 59 -18.39 5.97 -13.01
C HIS A 59 -19.78 6.39 -12.54
N LEU A 60 -20.79 6.00 -13.31
CA LEU A 60 -22.20 6.18 -12.97
C LEU A 60 -23.00 5.12 -13.76
N PRO A 61 -24.09 4.53 -13.20
CA PRO A 61 -24.86 3.55 -13.96
C PRO A 61 -25.42 4.15 -15.25
N GLY A 62 -25.05 3.59 -16.41
CA GLY A 62 -25.43 4.13 -17.71
C GLY A 62 -24.62 5.36 -18.16
N ILE A 63 -23.39 5.52 -17.66
CA ILE A 63 -22.45 6.54 -18.14
C ILE A 63 -22.02 6.27 -19.58
N GLU A 64 -21.97 7.32 -20.41
CA GLU A 64 -21.44 7.23 -21.77
C GLU A 64 -20.01 7.78 -21.88
N ALA A 65 -19.25 7.28 -22.85
CA ALA A 65 -17.87 7.73 -23.09
C ALA A 65 -17.77 9.22 -23.47
N ALA A 66 -18.85 9.82 -24.01
CA ALA A 66 -18.90 11.25 -24.30
C ALA A 66 -19.05 12.13 -23.05
N GLU A 67 -19.36 11.54 -21.90
CA GLU A 67 -19.63 12.28 -20.65
C GLU A 67 -18.41 12.40 -19.74
N VAL A 68 -17.33 11.69 -20.06
CA VAL A 68 -16.11 11.63 -19.24
C VAL A 68 -15.05 12.59 -19.77
N ASN A 69 -14.10 12.97 -18.91
CA ASN A 69 -12.92 13.74 -19.30
C ASN A 69 -13.23 15.06 -20.04
N ARG A 70 -14.22 15.81 -19.55
CA ARG A 70 -14.75 17.04 -20.18
C ARG A 70 -14.17 18.32 -19.58
N PHE A 71 -13.98 18.35 -18.27
CA PHE A 71 -13.58 19.56 -17.54
C PHE A 71 -12.09 19.55 -17.21
N HIS A 72 -11.60 18.47 -16.58
CA HIS A 72 -10.19 18.25 -16.28
C HIS A 72 -9.57 17.30 -17.30
N ILE A 73 -9.39 17.80 -18.52
CA ILE A 73 -8.97 16.99 -19.67
C ILE A 73 -7.58 16.39 -19.43
N LEU A 74 -7.53 15.07 -19.43
CA LEU A 74 -6.31 14.28 -19.52
C LEU A 74 -6.14 13.75 -20.94
N GLU A 75 -4.91 13.33 -21.28
CA GLU A 75 -4.59 12.71 -22.57
C GLU A 75 -5.48 11.49 -22.86
N GLU A 76 -5.73 10.68 -21.83
CA GLU A 76 -6.67 9.56 -21.87
C GLU A 76 -7.65 9.64 -20.68
N PRO A 77 -8.89 9.13 -20.82
CA PRO A 77 -9.87 9.06 -19.74
C PRO A 77 -9.53 7.93 -18.75
N ILE A 78 -8.30 7.94 -18.21
CA ILE A 78 -7.70 6.85 -17.44
C ILE A 78 -8.55 6.41 -16.23
N TYR A 79 -9.22 7.36 -15.58
CA TYR A 79 -10.09 7.08 -14.43
C TYR A 79 -11.33 6.28 -14.83
N TYR A 80 -11.98 6.66 -15.93
CA TYR A 80 -13.15 5.95 -16.47
C TYR A 80 -12.77 4.54 -16.93
N GLU A 81 -11.67 4.44 -17.68
CA GLU A 81 -11.15 3.15 -18.16
C GLU A 81 -10.80 2.21 -17.00
N SER A 82 -10.12 2.73 -15.98
CA SER A 82 -9.78 1.97 -14.77
C SER A 82 -11.03 1.55 -14.00
N ALA A 83 -12.00 2.44 -13.81
CA ALA A 83 -13.26 2.12 -13.13
C ALA A 83 -14.04 1.02 -13.87
N ARG A 84 -14.13 1.12 -15.20
CA ARG A 84 -14.78 0.11 -16.05
C ARG A 84 -14.10 -1.26 -15.92
N ARG A 85 -12.76 -1.30 -15.94
CA ARG A 85 -12.00 -2.56 -15.78
C ARG A 85 -12.16 -3.16 -14.39
N ILE A 86 -12.14 -2.34 -13.32
CA ILE A 86 -12.35 -2.79 -11.93
C ILE A 86 -13.74 -3.43 -11.75
N LEU A 87 -14.76 -2.85 -12.40
CA LEU A 87 -16.13 -3.36 -12.32
C LEU A 87 -16.42 -4.54 -13.26
N SER A 88 -15.53 -4.81 -14.22
CA SER A 88 -15.67 -5.91 -15.18
C SER A 88 -15.39 -7.28 -14.56
N VAL A 89 -15.70 -8.35 -15.30
CA VAL A 89 -15.38 -9.74 -14.93
C VAL A 89 -13.87 -10.02 -15.05
N GLU A 90 -13.16 -9.25 -15.89
CA GLU A 90 -11.73 -9.41 -16.17
C GLU A 90 -10.81 -8.73 -15.15
N PHE A 91 -11.36 -8.31 -14.01
CA PHE A 91 -10.67 -7.51 -13.01
C PHE A 91 -9.36 -8.16 -12.51
N GLU A 92 -9.27 -9.49 -12.43
CA GLU A 92 -8.06 -10.21 -12.01
C GLU A 92 -6.88 -10.02 -12.98
N ALA A 93 -7.15 -10.00 -14.29
CA ALA A 93 -6.12 -9.76 -15.29
C ALA A 93 -5.61 -8.32 -15.20
N PHE A 94 -6.51 -7.37 -14.95
CA PHE A 94 -6.15 -5.98 -14.71
C PHE A 94 -5.24 -5.83 -13.47
N TYR A 95 -5.54 -6.51 -12.36
CA TYR A 95 -4.73 -6.44 -11.15
C TYR A 95 -3.31 -6.94 -11.33
N ARG A 96 -3.11 -8.03 -12.07
CA ARG A 96 -1.77 -8.55 -12.33
C ARG A 96 -0.95 -7.58 -13.17
N ASN A 97 -1.55 -6.99 -14.20
CA ASN A 97 -0.84 -6.17 -15.18
C ASN A 97 -0.67 -4.70 -14.77
N TYR A 98 -1.40 -4.23 -13.76
CA TYR A 98 -1.28 -2.83 -13.30
C TYR A 98 0.04 -2.59 -12.56
N THR A 99 0.67 -1.43 -12.77
CA THR A 99 1.98 -1.08 -12.18
C THR A 99 1.96 -1.03 -10.65
N TYR A 100 0.83 -0.65 -10.05
CA TYR A 100 0.66 -0.52 -8.61
C TYR A 100 -0.19 -1.64 -8.02
N ASN A 101 -0.04 -1.89 -6.72
CA ASN A 101 -0.93 -2.77 -5.96
C ASN A 101 -2.25 -2.05 -5.70
N ILE A 102 -3.28 -2.44 -6.45
CA ILE A 102 -4.63 -1.91 -6.28
C ILE A 102 -5.54 -2.87 -5.52
N ARG A 103 -5.02 -4.03 -5.06
CA ARG A 103 -5.82 -5.08 -4.40
C ARG A 103 -6.75 -4.52 -3.32
N PRO A 104 -7.97 -5.06 -3.17
CA PRO A 104 -8.88 -4.53 -2.18
C PRO A 104 -8.29 -4.76 -0.79
N ALA A 105 -8.36 -3.75 0.07
CA ALA A 105 -8.03 -3.94 1.47
C ALA A 105 -9.10 -4.84 2.10
N THR A 106 -8.65 -5.81 2.89
CA THR A 106 -9.48 -6.75 3.66
C THR A 106 -9.10 -6.65 5.13
N ASP A 107 -9.87 -7.29 6.01
CA ASP A 107 -9.53 -7.30 7.45
C ASP A 107 -8.14 -7.92 7.71
N ASP A 108 -7.74 -8.91 6.90
CA ASP A 108 -6.39 -9.50 6.95
C ASP A 108 -5.29 -8.58 6.36
N LYS A 109 -5.67 -7.56 5.58
CA LYS A 109 -4.77 -6.62 4.89
C LYS A 109 -5.36 -5.20 4.90
N PRO A 110 -5.40 -4.52 6.05
CA PRO A 110 -6.12 -3.25 6.21
C PRO A 110 -5.36 -2.03 5.65
N TYR A 111 -4.24 -2.22 4.96
CA TYR A 111 -3.35 -1.15 4.51
C TYR A 111 -3.76 -0.61 3.13
N PHE A 112 -4.70 0.35 3.11
CA PHE A 112 -5.19 0.99 1.89
C PHE A 112 -4.13 1.76 1.08
N PHE A 113 -3.02 2.13 1.73
CA PHE A 113 -1.93 2.91 1.13
C PHE A 113 -0.77 2.04 0.64
N ASP A 114 -0.89 0.71 0.71
CA ASP A 114 0.14 -0.19 0.17
C ASP A 114 -0.02 -0.36 -1.34
N PHE A 115 0.46 0.63 -2.09
CA PHE A 115 0.46 0.62 -3.55
C PHE A 115 1.71 -0.05 -4.14
N PHE A 116 2.65 -0.49 -3.32
CA PHE A 116 3.96 -0.93 -3.78
C PHE A 116 3.94 -2.36 -4.35
N LYS A 117 4.61 -2.56 -5.49
CA LYS A 117 4.81 -3.88 -6.10
C LYS A 117 6.29 -4.11 -6.35
N TRP A 118 6.88 -5.05 -5.62
CA TRP A 118 8.28 -5.47 -5.82
C TRP A 118 8.56 -5.91 -7.26
N GLU A 119 7.61 -6.58 -7.89
CA GLU A 119 7.72 -7.05 -9.29
C GLU A 119 7.74 -5.91 -10.31
N ALA A 120 7.12 -4.77 -9.99
CA ALA A 120 7.07 -3.59 -10.87
C ALA A 120 8.33 -2.72 -10.74
N LEU A 121 9.10 -2.87 -9.66
CA LEU A 121 10.26 -2.03 -9.35
C LEU A 121 11.34 -2.06 -10.46
N PRO A 122 11.77 -3.22 -11.00
CA PRO A 122 12.77 -3.24 -12.07
C PRO A 122 12.28 -2.55 -13.35
N HIS A 123 10.98 -2.65 -13.63
CA HIS A 123 10.37 -2.02 -14.80
C HIS A 123 10.31 -0.49 -14.62
N MET A 124 9.87 0.00 -13.46
CA MET A 124 9.82 1.42 -13.12
C MET A 124 11.19 2.10 -13.17
N ILE A 125 12.24 1.44 -12.64
CA ILE A 125 13.62 1.97 -12.68
C ILE A 125 14.11 2.12 -14.13
N ARG A 126 13.73 1.19 -15.02
CA ARG A 126 14.13 1.22 -16.44
C ARG A 126 13.38 2.27 -17.25
N THR A 127 12.07 2.42 -17.04
CA THR A 127 11.22 3.31 -17.85
C THR A 127 11.19 4.75 -17.35
N MET A 128 11.46 4.99 -16.07
CA MET A 128 11.38 6.35 -15.48
C MET A 128 12.60 6.71 -14.64
N PRO A 129 13.84 6.74 -15.20
CA PRO A 129 15.09 6.84 -14.44
C PRO A 129 15.28 8.12 -13.59
N ARG A 130 14.40 9.12 -13.68
CA ARG A 130 14.45 10.36 -12.87
C ARG A 130 13.17 10.71 -12.11
N GLN A 131 12.05 10.05 -12.41
CA GLN A 131 10.74 10.37 -11.83
C GLN A 131 10.19 9.26 -10.95
N TRP A 132 10.75 8.05 -11.03
CA TRP A 132 10.28 6.92 -10.21
C TRP A 132 10.38 7.17 -8.69
N LEU A 133 11.35 7.97 -8.25
CA LEU A 133 11.60 8.28 -6.84
C LEU A 133 10.42 8.98 -6.14
N PRO A 134 9.83 10.08 -6.67
CA PRO A 134 8.64 10.68 -6.07
C PRO A 134 7.38 9.81 -6.11
N PHE A 135 7.24 8.92 -7.09
CA PHE A 135 6.05 8.06 -7.25
C PHE A 135 6.16 6.70 -6.55
N SER A 136 7.36 6.31 -6.12
CA SER A 136 7.57 5.12 -5.31
C SER A 136 7.40 5.48 -3.85
N GLU A 137 6.47 4.82 -3.15
CA GLU A 137 6.29 4.89 -1.70
C GLU A 137 7.65 4.76 -1.00
N TRP A 138 8.24 5.88 -0.53
CA TRP A 138 9.59 5.92 0.03
C TRP A 138 9.76 4.95 1.20
N GLY A 139 8.67 4.62 1.89
CA GLY A 139 8.66 3.75 3.05
C GLY A 139 9.36 2.41 2.82
N TYR A 140 9.01 1.68 1.76
CA TYR A 140 9.59 0.35 1.51
C TYR A 140 11.05 0.42 1.05
N LEU A 141 11.41 1.43 0.26
CA LEU A 141 12.79 1.63 -0.19
C LEU A 141 13.70 2.02 0.98
N VAL A 142 13.26 2.96 1.81
CA VAL A 142 13.98 3.38 3.01
C VAL A 142 14.12 2.21 3.98
N LEU A 143 13.07 1.41 4.17
CA LEU A 143 13.13 0.20 4.99
C LEU A 143 14.19 -0.79 4.45
N GLY A 144 14.18 -1.07 3.14
CA GLY A 144 15.16 -1.95 2.51
C GLY A 144 16.59 -1.42 2.59
N ALA A 145 16.79 -0.13 2.36
CA ALA A 145 18.09 0.53 2.49
C ALA A 145 18.60 0.50 3.93
N THR A 146 17.71 0.74 4.91
CA THR A 146 18.05 0.72 6.33
C THR A 146 18.39 -0.69 6.79
N LEU A 147 17.66 -1.70 6.32
CA LEU A 147 17.97 -3.11 6.57
C LEU A 147 19.35 -3.47 6.01
N LEU A 148 19.66 -3.09 4.77
CA LEU A 148 20.97 -3.33 4.17
C LEU A 148 22.07 -2.62 4.96
N GLN A 149 21.86 -1.36 5.33
CA GLN A 149 22.79 -0.59 6.17
C GLN A 149 23.03 -1.30 7.51
N ALA A 150 21.96 -1.76 8.18
CA ALA A 150 22.05 -2.48 9.44
C ALA A 150 22.82 -3.80 9.29
N ILE A 151 22.59 -4.56 8.22
CA ILE A 151 23.32 -5.80 7.92
C ILE A 151 24.81 -5.51 7.69
N CYS A 152 25.14 -4.50 6.88
CA CYS A 152 26.52 -4.11 6.60
C CYS A 152 27.24 -3.63 7.87
N ALA A 153 26.60 -2.75 8.65
CA ALA A 153 27.14 -2.25 9.91
C ALA A 153 27.33 -3.38 10.92
N SER A 154 26.34 -4.25 11.09
CA SER A 154 26.42 -5.39 12.02
C SER A 154 27.53 -6.36 11.60
N SER A 155 27.61 -6.69 10.30
CA SER A 155 28.68 -7.55 9.78
C SER A 155 30.05 -6.94 10.00
N LEU A 156 30.20 -5.64 9.75
CA LEU A 156 31.45 -4.92 10.00
C LEU A 156 31.80 -4.96 11.50
N PHE A 157 30.90 -4.55 12.39
CA PHE A 157 31.18 -4.48 13.83
C PHE A 157 31.37 -5.84 14.50
N ILE A 158 30.79 -6.92 13.95
CA ILE A 158 30.99 -8.28 14.47
C ILE A 158 32.28 -8.89 13.92
N LEU A 159 32.53 -8.79 12.61
CA LEU A 159 33.66 -9.45 11.96
C LEU A 159 34.98 -8.69 12.17
N LEU A 160 34.96 -7.36 12.17
CA LEU A 160 36.16 -6.51 12.33
C LEU A 160 36.96 -6.84 13.60
N PRO A 161 36.38 -6.88 14.82
CA PRO A 161 37.13 -7.26 16.02
C PRO A 161 37.58 -8.73 15.97
N LEU A 162 36.87 -9.61 15.26
CA LEU A 162 37.25 -11.01 15.12
C LEU A 162 38.51 -11.20 14.27
N PHE A 163 38.72 -10.32 13.27
CA PHE A 163 39.93 -10.31 12.44
C PHE A 163 41.12 -9.60 13.11
N ILE A 164 40.86 -8.58 13.96
CA ILE A 164 41.91 -7.82 14.66
C ILE A 164 42.34 -8.50 15.96
N ALA A 165 41.44 -9.21 16.63
CA ALA A 165 41.75 -9.89 17.88
C ALA A 165 42.78 -11.02 17.66
N LYS A 166 43.84 -11.02 18.47
CA LYS A 166 44.82 -12.12 18.49
C LYS A 166 44.11 -13.43 18.84
N PRO A 167 44.47 -14.56 18.23
CA PRO A 167 43.87 -15.85 18.56
C PRO A 167 44.17 -16.19 20.03
N VAL A 168 43.15 -16.03 20.88
CA VAL A 168 43.17 -16.56 22.24
C VAL A 168 43.08 -18.09 22.12
N LYS A 169 43.93 -18.84 22.84
CA LYS A 169 43.86 -20.31 22.88
C LYS A 169 42.41 -20.72 23.13
N ALA A 170 41.80 -21.36 22.13
CA ALA A 170 40.38 -21.67 22.14
C ALA A 170 40.08 -22.65 23.29
N VAL A 171 39.29 -22.21 24.26
CA VAL A 171 38.66 -23.11 25.24
C VAL A 171 37.48 -23.79 24.54
N GLY A 172 37.67 -25.05 24.14
CA GLY A 172 36.59 -26.02 23.94
C GLY A 172 35.71 -25.92 22.68
N SER A 173 35.28 -27.08 22.21
CA SER A 173 34.24 -27.27 21.20
C SER A 173 32.92 -26.65 21.69
N GLY A 174 32.41 -25.65 20.97
CA GLY A 174 31.16 -24.97 21.35
C GLY A 174 30.89 -23.62 20.69
N LYS A 175 31.79 -23.11 19.83
CA LYS A 175 31.64 -21.79 19.17
C LYS A 175 30.30 -21.61 18.45
N LEU A 176 29.80 -22.66 17.80
CA LEU A 176 28.50 -22.62 17.12
C LEU A 176 27.34 -22.54 18.12
N ALA A 177 27.42 -23.24 19.24
CA ALA A 177 26.41 -23.19 20.30
C ALA A 177 26.40 -21.83 21.01
N ALA A 178 27.56 -21.23 21.25
CA ALA A 178 27.66 -19.87 21.77
C ALA A 178 27.08 -18.84 20.77
N LEU A 179 27.41 -18.95 19.48
CA LEU A 179 26.87 -18.08 18.44
C LEU A 179 25.34 -18.20 18.35
N SER A 180 24.81 -19.43 18.33
CA SER A 180 23.36 -19.65 18.28
C SER A 180 22.68 -19.15 19.55
N TYR A 181 23.30 -19.32 20.71
CA TYR A 181 22.78 -18.81 21.98
C TYR A 181 22.65 -17.29 21.97
N PHE A 182 23.70 -16.55 21.59
CA PHE A 182 23.65 -15.09 21.52
C PHE A 182 22.71 -14.58 20.42
N LEU A 183 22.63 -15.27 19.28
CA LEU A 183 21.68 -14.96 18.22
C LEU A 183 20.23 -15.10 18.70
N LEU A 184 19.90 -16.21 19.36
CA LEU A 184 18.57 -16.45 19.91
C LEU A 184 18.22 -15.46 21.01
N LEU A 185 19.18 -15.07 21.85
CA LEU A 185 18.98 -14.08 22.90
C LEU A 185 18.67 -12.70 22.31
N GLY A 186 19.42 -12.27 21.29
CA GLY A 186 19.13 -11.03 20.57
C GLY A 186 17.77 -11.06 19.86
N LEU A 187 17.44 -12.18 19.21
CA LEU A 187 16.16 -12.35 18.51
C LEU A 187 14.96 -12.37 19.48
N ALA A 188 15.12 -12.99 20.65
CA ALA A 188 14.11 -12.95 21.72
C ALA A 188 13.91 -11.52 22.26
N TYR A 189 14.99 -10.77 22.45
CA TYR A 189 14.92 -9.36 22.85
C TYR A 189 14.20 -8.50 21.80
N MET A 190 14.54 -8.64 20.51
CA MET A 190 13.87 -7.93 19.42
C MET A 190 12.35 -8.21 19.38
N PHE A 191 11.93 -9.46 19.59
CA PHE A 191 10.50 -9.80 19.64
C PHE A 191 9.79 -9.16 20.84
N LEU A 192 10.46 -9.13 22.00
CA LEU A 192 9.95 -8.50 23.19
C LEU A 192 9.77 -6.99 22.97
N GLU A 193 10.76 -6.31 22.41
CA GLU A 193 10.68 -4.89 22.05
C GLU A 193 9.54 -4.61 21.07
N MET A 194 9.43 -5.39 19.99
CA MET A 194 8.35 -5.22 19.00
C MET A 194 6.95 -5.30 19.65
N GLY A 195 6.75 -6.24 20.57
CA GLY A 195 5.49 -6.36 21.32
C GLY A 195 5.24 -5.17 22.26
N PHE A 196 6.28 -4.67 22.93
CA PHE A 196 6.17 -3.50 23.81
C PHE A 196 5.92 -2.21 23.04
N ILE A 197 6.58 -1.99 21.91
CA ILE A 197 6.35 -0.82 21.05
C ILE A 197 4.88 -0.75 20.63
N GLN A 198 4.26 -1.87 20.22
CA GLN A 198 2.85 -1.90 19.84
C GLN A 198 1.93 -1.51 21.01
N LYS A 199 2.14 -2.11 22.19
CA LYS A 199 1.32 -1.81 23.38
C LYS A 199 1.53 -0.39 23.90
N LEU A 200 2.77 0.10 23.94
CA LEU A 200 3.11 1.44 24.42
C LEU A 200 2.69 2.52 23.42
N THR A 201 2.72 2.24 22.12
CA THR A 201 2.15 3.15 21.12
C THR A 201 0.65 3.33 21.32
N LEU A 202 -0.09 2.25 21.61
CA LEU A 202 -1.51 2.32 21.94
C LEU A 202 -1.79 3.12 23.23
N LEU A 203 -0.92 2.98 24.24
CA LEU A 203 -1.08 3.65 25.54
C LEU A 203 -0.70 5.14 25.48
N ILE A 204 0.41 5.48 24.82
CA ILE A 204 0.97 6.84 24.75
C ILE A 204 0.34 7.64 23.60
N GLY A 205 -0.26 6.97 22.62
CA GLY A 205 -0.91 7.58 21.46
C GLY A 205 0.06 8.10 20.40
N HIS A 206 1.37 7.92 20.56
CA HIS A 206 2.37 8.36 19.59
C HIS A 206 3.52 7.35 19.43
N PRO A 207 3.80 6.86 18.21
CA PRO A 207 4.74 5.76 17.98
C PRO A 207 6.19 6.10 18.35
N VAL A 208 6.62 7.36 18.13
CA VAL A 208 8.00 7.78 18.44
C VAL A 208 8.30 7.69 19.93
N PHE A 209 7.35 8.05 20.79
CA PHE A 209 7.54 7.96 22.24
C PHE A 209 7.43 6.51 22.74
N GLY A 210 6.57 5.70 22.11
CA GLY A 210 6.51 4.26 22.39
C GLY A 210 7.86 3.57 22.14
N VAL A 211 8.54 3.91 21.06
CA VAL A 211 9.88 3.40 20.75
C VAL A 211 10.92 3.89 21.77
N ALA A 212 10.95 5.19 22.07
CA ALA A 212 11.93 5.76 23.00
C ALA A 212 11.84 5.18 24.42
N VAL A 213 10.65 4.80 24.88
CA VAL A 213 10.43 4.19 26.21
C VAL A 213 10.73 2.68 26.20
N THR A 214 10.67 2.03 25.04
CA THR A 214 10.99 0.60 24.93
C THR A 214 12.48 0.36 24.82
N LEU A 215 13.19 1.26 24.11
CA LEU A 215 14.65 1.27 23.98
C LEU A 215 15.29 1.83 25.26
N VAL A 216 15.25 1.08 26.36
CA VAL A 216 15.96 1.38 27.62
C VAL A 216 16.89 0.24 28.00
#